data_AF-A0A7Y9N6S3-F1
#
_entry.id   AF-A0A7Y9N6S3-F1
#
_cell.length_a   1.000
_cell.length_b   1.000
_cell.length_c   1.000
_cell.angle_alpha   90.00
_cell.angle_beta   90.00
_cell.angle_gamma   90.00
#
_symmetry.space_group_name_H-M   'P 1'
#
loop_
_entity.id
_entity.type
_entity.pdbx_description
1 polymer ?
#
loop_
_entity_poly.entity_id
_entity_poly.type
_entity_poly.pdbx_seq_one_letter_code
_entity_poly.pdbx_strand_id
1 'polypeptide(L)'
;MTARVLIIAGSDSGGGAGIQADIKAVTMLGGHAMTAITAITAQNTLGVQRVHPVPADMVLAQIDSVASDIGVDAVKIGMIGSAQTAAAVAERLSRPDLAQAALVFDPVMVATSGSVLADAATIAAFKALLDRATVVTPNLPELEVLGGEEAVLAHGCSLLIKGGHAEGETVTDRLLETGEGEVARWEAPRIDTPHSHGTGCTLASAIATGLAQGMPLEPAIARARDFVRLSLLDAPGLGQGHGPMGQQFVRNDGLFTGPALNQITLPASDYAVSVAFYKQMGLTQIVDSPDNGYARFEAANGVTLSIHVDESVGDGAAGGATAYLESGALDAWVAYLARRGVRFDQMPRDEQWGWREARLTDPAGNRLCLYQAGEYRRYPPWRV
;
A
#
# COMPACT_ATOMS: atom_id res chain seq x y z
N MET A 1 5.77 -3.17 17.89
CA MET A 1 6.55 -4.28 17.29
C MET A 1 6.31 -4.25 15.79
N THR A 2 7.32 -4.61 14.99
CA THR A 2 7.16 -4.75 13.53
C THR A 2 6.40 -6.04 13.24
N ALA A 3 5.27 -5.95 12.54
CA ALA A 3 4.46 -7.10 12.16
C ALA A 3 5.22 -8.02 11.20
N ARG A 4 5.29 -9.32 11.50
CA ARG A 4 6.01 -10.33 10.71
C ARG A 4 5.02 -11.15 9.88
N VAL A 5 5.03 -10.95 8.56
CA VAL A 5 4.06 -11.57 7.65
C VAL A 5 4.75 -12.60 6.77
N LEU A 6 4.35 -13.87 6.87
CA LEU A 6 4.83 -14.94 6.01
C LEU A 6 3.96 -15.07 4.77
N ILE A 7 4.56 -14.91 3.60
CA ILE A 7 3.93 -15.05 2.30
C ILE A 7 4.27 -16.41 1.71
N ILE A 8 3.27 -17.23 1.42
CA ILE A 8 3.42 -18.52 0.74
C ILE A 8 2.79 -18.41 -0.64
N ALA A 9 3.61 -18.12 -1.66
CA ALA A 9 3.13 -17.85 -3.02
C ALA A 9 4.22 -18.05 -4.08
N GLY A 10 3.82 -17.95 -5.35
CA GLY A 10 4.74 -17.98 -6.49
C GLY A 10 5.46 -16.64 -6.71
N SER A 11 6.64 -16.71 -7.33
CA SER A 11 7.42 -15.57 -7.80
C SER A 11 6.99 -15.16 -9.21
N ASP A 12 6.59 -13.89 -9.37
CA ASP A 12 6.33 -13.24 -10.66
C ASP A 12 7.56 -12.43 -11.09
N SER A 13 8.23 -12.85 -12.17
CA SER A 13 9.41 -12.13 -12.69
C SER A 13 9.12 -10.71 -13.16
N GLY A 14 7.87 -10.39 -13.50
CA GLY A 14 7.44 -9.03 -13.87
C GLY A 14 7.27 -8.09 -12.68
N GLY A 15 7.25 -8.63 -11.46
CA GLY A 15 7.17 -7.86 -10.21
C GLY A 15 5.83 -7.17 -9.95
N GLY A 16 4.77 -7.54 -10.66
CA GLY A 16 3.44 -6.95 -10.53
C GLY A 16 2.49 -7.73 -9.64
N ALA A 17 2.67 -9.05 -9.52
CA ALA A 17 1.92 -9.94 -8.64
C ALA A 17 2.87 -10.83 -7.81
N GLY A 18 2.34 -11.93 -7.26
CA GLY A 18 3.12 -12.93 -6.52
C GLY A 18 3.83 -12.35 -5.30
N ILE A 19 4.90 -13.01 -4.87
CA ILE A 19 5.69 -12.58 -3.70
C ILE A 19 6.23 -11.15 -3.87
N GLN A 20 6.46 -10.68 -5.09
CA GLN A 20 6.94 -9.32 -5.35
C GLN A 20 5.90 -8.27 -4.97
N ALA A 21 4.64 -8.46 -5.36
CA ALA A 21 3.55 -7.58 -4.93
C ALA A 21 3.29 -7.70 -3.43
N ASP A 22 3.38 -8.92 -2.89
CA ASP A 22 3.18 -9.19 -1.48
C ASP A 22 4.22 -8.46 -0.60
N ILE A 23 5.51 -8.56 -0.95
CA ILE A 23 6.60 -7.84 -0.26
C ILE A 23 6.38 -6.33 -0.32
N LYS A 24 6.02 -5.78 -1.48
CA LYS A 24 5.73 -4.34 -1.62
C LYS A 24 4.59 -3.91 -0.71
N ALA A 25 3.47 -4.63 -0.71
CA ALA A 25 2.32 -4.32 0.12
C ALA A 25 2.66 -4.33 1.61
N VAL A 26 3.29 -5.42 2.09
CA VAL A 26 3.69 -5.56 3.50
C VAL A 26 4.68 -4.47 3.90
N THR A 27 5.70 -4.20 3.07
CA THR A 27 6.73 -3.20 3.36
C THR A 27 6.14 -1.80 3.42
N MET A 28 5.29 -1.44 2.46
CA MET A 28 4.64 -0.13 2.41
C MET A 28 3.67 0.11 3.57
N LEU A 29 3.12 -0.96 4.15
CA LEU A 29 2.26 -0.92 5.32
C LEU A 29 3.03 -1.07 6.65
N GLY A 30 4.37 -1.03 6.62
CA GLY A 30 5.22 -1.04 7.80
C GLY A 30 5.44 -2.42 8.44
N GLY A 31 5.15 -3.51 7.71
CA GLY A 31 5.45 -4.87 8.11
C GLY A 31 6.81 -5.38 7.60
N HIS A 32 7.23 -6.52 8.11
CA HIS A 32 8.37 -7.30 7.62
C HIS A 32 7.85 -8.53 6.86
N ALA A 33 8.12 -8.56 5.56
CA ALA A 33 7.71 -9.66 4.68
C ALA A 33 8.75 -10.79 4.70
N MET A 34 8.30 -12.00 4.98
CA MET A 34 9.05 -13.24 4.79
C MET A 34 8.37 -14.05 3.69
N THR A 35 9.09 -14.91 2.98
CA THR A 35 8.53 -15.67 1.85
C THR A 35 8.89 -17.14 1.92
N ALA A 36 7.93 -18.00 1.58
CA ALA A 36 8.16 -19.37 1.13
C ALA A 36 7.66 -19.51 -0.31
N ILE A 37 8.59 -19.66 -1.25
CA ILE A 37 8.30 -19.63 -2.68
C ILE A 37 7.80 -20.99 -3.14
N THR A 38 6.61 -21.01 -3.74
CA THR A 38 5.94 -22.26 -4.19
C THR A 38 6.21 -22.60 -5.66
N ALA A 39 6.53 -21.59 -6.46
CA ALA A 39 6.92 -21.73 -7.85
C ALA A 39 7.61 -20.44 -8.34
N ILE A 40 8.36 -20.56 -9.42
CA ILE A 40 8.94 -19.42 -10.14
C ILE A 40 8.27 -19.34 -11.50
N THR A 41 7.78 -18.17 -11.88
CA THR A 41 7.21 -17.92 -13.21
C THR A 41 8.15 -17.06 -14.05
N ALA A 42 8.33 -17.45 -15.32
CA ALA A 42 8.74 -16.52 -16.35
C ALA A 42 7.46 -15.85 -16.83
N GLN A 43 7.24 -14.63 -16.38
CA GLN A 43 6.01 -13.86 -16.51
C GLN A 43 6.31 -12.38 -16.71
N ASN A 44 5.45 -11.72 -17.48
CA ASN A 44 5.47 -10.29 -17.71
C ASN A 44 4.03 -9.78 -17.93
N THR A 45 3.86 -8.53 -18.35
CA THR A 45 2.54 -7.91 -18.55
C THR A 45 1.72 -8.54 -19.67
N LEU A 46 2.31 -9.39 -20.51
CA LEU A 46 1.65 -10.14 -21.59
C LEU A 46 1.22 -11.54 -21.16
N GLY A 47 1.56 -11.96 -19.93
CA GLY A 47 1.14 -13.20 -19.32
C GLY A 47 2.28 -14.11 -18.87
N VAL A 48 1.97 -15.38 -18.65
CA VAL A 48 2.89 -16.40 -18.15
C VAL A 48 3.45 -17.22 -19.30
N GLN A 49 4.78 -17.26 -19.44
CA GLN A 49 5.49 -18.04 -20.48
C GLN A 49 5.98 -19.39 -19.96
N ARG A 50 6.32 -19.49 -18.67
CA ARG A 50 6.77 -20.74 -18.04
C ARG A 50 6.51 -20.72 -16.56
N VAL A 51 6.24 -21.90 -16.00
CA VAL A 51 6.16 -22.13 -14.55
C VAL A 51 7.14 -23.23 -14.17
N HIS A 52 7.91 -23.00 -13.11
CA HIS A 52 8.77 -24.00 -12.49
C HIS A 52 8.32 -24.20 -11.04
N PRO A 53 7.69 -25.34 -10.71
CA PRO A 53 7.22 -25.60 -9.35
C PRO A 53 8.41 -25.84 -8.41
N VAL A 54 8.33 -25.32 -7.18
CA VAL A 54 9.28 -25.64 -6.11
C VAL A 54 8.79 -26.91 -5.40
N PRO A 55 9.66 -27.91 -5.18
CA PRO A 55 9.31 -29.10 -4.41
C PRO A 55 8.74 -28.79 -3.03
N ALA A 56 7.73 -29.54 -2.59
CA ALA A 56 7.00 -29.26 -1.34
C ALA A 56 7.90 -29.29 -0.09
N ASP A 57 8.90 -30.17 -0.05
CA ASP A 57 9.90 -30.24 1.03
C ASP A 57 10.74 -28.96 1.12
N MET A 58 11.11 -28.37 0.00
CA MET A 58 11.78 -27.06 -0.04
C MET A 58 10.85 -25.92 0.38
N VAL A 59 9.54 -25.97 0.06
CA VAL A 59 8.56 -24.99 0.56
C VAL A 59 8.47 -25.07 2.09
N LEU A 60 8.37 -26.27 2.65
CA LEU A 60 8.33 -26.47 4.11
C LEU A 60 9.64 -26.00 4.78
N ALA A 61 10.80 -26.32 4.19
CA ALA A 61 12.09 -25.89 4.71
C ALA A 61 12.21 -24.35 4.79
N GLN A 62 11.66 -23.62 3.82
CA GLN A 62 11.59 -22.15 3.87
C GLN A 62 10.69 -21.66 5.01
N ILE A 63 9.50 -22.26 5.18
CA ILE A 63 8.56 -21.93 6.28
C ILE A 63 9.24 -22.16 7.63
N ASP A 64 9.88 -23.32 7.81
CA ASP A 64 10.56 -23.68 9.05
C ASP A 64 11.73 -22.75 9.36
N SER A 65 12.52 -22.39 8.34
CA SER A 65 13.67 -21.51 8.50
C SER A 65 13.26 -20.13 9.05
N VAL A 66 12.18 -19.55 8.56
CA VAL A 66 11.74 -18.22 9.01
C VAL A 66 10.92 -18.28 10.30
N ALA A 67 10.08 -19.32 10.47
CA ALA A 67 9.26 -19.49 11.66
C ALA A 67 10.10 -19.75 12.92
N SER A 68 11.19 -20.51 12.81
CA SER A 68 12.02 -20.90 13.96
C SER A 68 12.95 -19.79 14.47
N ASP A 69 13.28 -18.80 13.65
CA ASP A 69 14.19 -17.70 13.99
C ASP A 69 13.45 -16.37 14.15
N ILE A 70 12.76 -15.94 13.09
CA ILE A 70 12.10 -14.63 13.02
C ILE A 70 10.72 -14.68 13.69
N GLY A 71 10.00 -15.79 13.52
CA GLY A 71 8.61 -16.01 13.94
C GLY A 71 7.58 -15.33 13.02
N VAL A 72 6.29 -15.66 13.22
CA VAL A 72 5.21 -15.30 12.29
C VAL A 72 3.98 -14.79 13.04
N ASP A 73 3.49 -13.61 12.67
CA ASP A 73 2.27 -13.00 13.24
C ASP A 73 1.04 -13.23 12.34
N ALA A 74 1.23 -13.24 11.02
CA ALA A 74 0.21 -13.63 10.06
C ALA A 74 0.83 -14.34 8.84
N VAL A 75 0.00 -15.12 8.16
CA VAL A 75 0.32 -15.83 6.94
C VAL A 75 -0.61 -15.36 5.83
N LYS A 76 -0.07 -15.07 4.65
CA LYS A 76 -0.84 -14.95 3.42
C LYS A 76 -0.49 -16.09 2.48
N ILE A 77 -1.49 -16.79 2.00
CA ILE A 77 -1.33 -17.82 0.96
C ILE A 77 -1.86 -17.25 -0.36
N GLY A 78 -1.06 -17.36 -1.42
CA GLY A 78 -1.47 -17.10 -2.80
C GLY A 78 -1.39 -18.38 -3.64
N MET A 79 -0.79 -18.28 -4.83
CA MET A 79 -0.58 -19.44 -5.71
C MET A 79 0.26 -20.53 -5.02
N ILE A 80 -0.31 -21.70 -4.76
CA ILE A 80 0.32 -22.79 -3.99
C ILE A 80 1.05 -23.84 -4.87
N GLY A 81 0.74 -23.86 -6.17
CA GLY A 81 1.43 -24.66 -7.20
C GLY A 81 0.97 -26.11 -7.34
N SER A 82 0.68 -26.84 -6.25
CA SER A 82 0.22 -28.24 -6.32
C SER A 82 -0.64 -28.68 -5.13
N ALA A 83 -1.43 -29.73 -5.34
CA ALA A 83 -2.19 -30.39 -4.27
C ALA A 83 -1.29 -30.91 -3.12
N GLN A 84 -0.12 -31.47 -3.46
CA GLN A 84 0.85 -31.95 -2.47
C GLN A 84 1.36 -30.80 -1.59
N THR A 85 1.76 -29.69 -2.22
CA THR A 85 2.22 -28.49 -1.49
C THR A 85 1.10 -27.92 -0.63
N ALA A 86 -0.13 -27.85 -1.14
CA ALA A 86 -1.28 -27.34 -0.40
C ALA A 86 -1.56 -28.16 0.87
N ALA A 87 -1.59 -29.49 0.77
CA ALA A 87 -1.80 -30.37 1.90
C ALA A 87 -0.66 -30.25 2.94
N ALA A 88 0.59 -30.26 2.47
CA ALA A 88 1.76 -30.15 3.34
C ALA A 88 1.82 -28.81 4.09
N VAL A 89 1.49 -27.71 3.40
CA VAL A 89 1.42 -26.37 4.01
C VAL A 89 0.27 -26.30 5.02
N ALA A 90 -0.91 -26.83 4.70
CA ALA A 90 -2.05 -26.86 5.63
C ALA A 90 -1.70 -27.60 6.94
N GLU A 91 -1.05 -28.76 6.84
CA GLU A 91 -0.59 -29.52 7.99
C GLU A 91 0.42 -28.72 8.82
N ARG A 92 1.39 -28.09 8.15
CA ARG A 92 2.45 -27.33 8.83
C ARG A 92 1.92 -26.10 9.56
N LEU A 93 0.97 -25.37 8.96
CA LEU A 93 0.32 -24.19 9.54
C LEU A 93 -0.63 -24.53 10.70
N SER A 94 -1.00 -25.80 10.84
CA SER A 94 -1.82 -26.30 11.96
C SER A 94 -0.98 -26.69 13.19
N ARG A 95 0.35 -26.63 13.10
CA ARG A 95 1.23 -26.93 14.25
C ARG A 95 1.22 -25.77 15.26
N PRO A 96 1.42 -26.05 16.57
CA PRO A 96 1.17 -25.08 17.63
C PRO A 96 1.93 -23.75 17.51
N ASP A 97 3.12 -23.76 16.91
CA ASP A 97 3.96 -22.58 16.70
C ASP A 97 3.40 -21.61 15.64
N LEU A 98 2.57 -22.09 14.72
CA LEU A 98 1.93 -21.28 13.67
C LEU A 98 0.39 -21.25 13.78
N ALA A 99 -0.21 -22.07 14.64
CA ALA A 99 -1.66 -22.18 14.80
C ALA A 99 -2.34 -20.88 15.24
N GLN A 100 -1.61 -19.98 15.91
CA GLN A 100 -2.13 -18.68 16.36
C GLN A 100 -2.00 -17.57 15.31
N ALA A 101 -1.18 -17.76 14.27
CA ALA A 101 -1.03 -16.75 13.24
C ALA A 101 -2.32 -16.62 12.42
N ALA A 102 -2.77 -15.39 12.18
CA ALA A 102 -3.91 -15.16 11.29
C ALA A 102 -3.58 -15.65 9.88
N LEU A 103 -4.50 -16.37 9.23
CA LEU A 103 -4.30 -16.90 7.89
C LEU A 103 -5.24 -16.22 6.89
N VAL A 104 -4.68 -15.44 5.96
CA VAL A 104 -5.39 -14.88 4.80
C VAL A 104 -5.15 -15.79 3.60
N PHE A 105 -6.20 -16.42 3.10
CA PHE A 105 -6.10 -17.28 1.92
C PHE A 105 -6.69 -16.59 0.69
N ASP A 106 -5.82 -16.26 -0.27
CA ASP A 106 -6.20 -15.79 -1.61
C ASP A 106 -6.17 -17.00 -2.55
N PRO A 107 -7.34 -17.57 -2.93
CA PRO A 107 -7.43 -18.84 -3.64
C PRO A 107 -7.13 -18.65 -5.13
N VAL A 108 -5.90 -18.25 -5.45
CA VAL A 108 -5.46 -17.94 -6.81
C VAL A 108 -5.51 -19.20 -7.67
N MET A 109 -6.47 -19.25 -8.60
CA MET A 109 -6.64 -20.36 -9.54
C MET A 109 -6.25 -20.01 -10.98
N VAL A 110 -6.33 -18.73 -11.34
CA VAL A 110 -6.08 -18.22 -12.69
C VAL A 110 -5.28 -16.91 -12.59
N ALA A 111 -4.28 -16.75 -13.45
CA ALA A 111 -3.51 -15.52 -13.54
C ALA A 111 -4.37 -14.38 -14.11
N THR A 112 -4.04 -13.11 -13.82
CA THR A 112 -4.70 -11.95 -14.45
C THR A 112 -4.65 -11.99 -15.98
N SER A 113 -3.65 -12.67 -16.56
CA SER A 113 -3.53 -12.92 -18.01
C SER A 113 -4.36 -14.10 -18.53
N GLY A 114 -5.16 -14.77 -17.69
CA GLY A 114 -6.01 -15.90 -18.06
C GLY A 114 -5.34 -17.29 -18.00
N SER A 115 -4.07 -17.38 -17.59
CA SER A 115 -3.37 -18.68 -17.49
C SER A 115 -3.88 -19.48 -16.29
N VAL A 116 -4.21 -20.76 -16.48
CA VAL A 116 -4.61 -21.66 -15.38
C VAL A 116 -3.41 -21.93 -14.47
N LEU A 117 -3.58 -21.75 -13.16
CA LEU A 117 -2.54 -21.90 -12.14
C LEU A 117 -2.85 -23.01 -11.12
N ALA A 118 -4.10 -23.46 -11.02
CA ALA A 118 -4.51 -24.58 -10.18
C ALA A 118 -5.35 -25.58 -10.98
N ASP A 119 -4.99 -26.86 -10.89
CA ASP A 119 -5.78 -27.96 -11.45
C ASP A 119 -6.86 -28.43 -10.46
N ALA A 120 -7.74 -29.34 -10.90
CA ALA A 120 -8.82 -29.86 -10.07
C ALA A 120 -8.32 -30.54 -8.79
N ALA A 121 -7.17 -31.20 -8.84
CA ALA A 121 -6.57 -31.83 -7.66
C ALA A 121 -6.10 -30.77 -6.64
N THR A 122 -5.52 -29.67 -7.13
CA THR A 122 -5.08 -28.55 -6.30
C THR A 122 -6.27 -27.84 -5.66
N ILE A 123 -7.35 -27.62 -6.42
CA ILE A 123 -8.60 -27.04 -5.90
C ILE A 123 -9.20 -27.95 -4.81
N ALA A 124 -9.22 -29.27 -5.02
CA ALA A 124 -9.70 -30.20 -3.99
C ALA A 124 -8.85 -30.14 -2.71
N ALA A 125 -7.54 -29.88 -2.83
CA ALA A 125 -6.65 -29.72 -1.69
C ALA A 125 -6.83 -28.39 -0.94
N PHE A 126 -7.52 -27.39 -1.51
CA PHE A 126 -7.81 -26.12 -0.83
C PHE A 126 -8.67 -26.31 0.40
N LYS A 127 -9.45 -27.40 0.49
CA LYS A 127 -10.27 -27.72 1.66
C LYS A 127 -9.48 -27.61 2.98
N ALA A 128 -8.29 -28.19 3.02
CA ALA A 128 -7.45 -28.17 4.22
C ALA A 128 -6.92 -26.76 4.56
N LEU A 129 -6.78 -25.88 3.56
CA LEU A 129 -6.41 -24.48 3.76
C LEU A 129 -7.62 -23.65 4.21
N LEU A 130 -8.81 -23.93 3.68
CA LEU A 130 -10.07 -23.30 4.11
C LEU A 130 -10.36 -23.59 5.58
N ASP A 131 -10.18 -24.84 6.03
CA ASP A 131 -10.35 -25.25 7.43
C ASP A 131 -9.45 -24.47 8.41
N ARG A 132 -8.34 -23.90 7.93
CA ARG A 132 -7.37 -23.13 8.74
C ARG A 132 -7.51 -21.62 8.57
N ALA A 133 -8.20 -21.16 7.53
CA ALA A 133 -8.22 -19.76 7.14
C ALA A 133 -8.94 -18.90 8.19
N THR A 134 -8.35 -17.74 8.51
CA THR A 134 -9.06 -16.68 9.23
C THR A 134 -10.00 -15.96 8.29
N VAL A 135 -9.52 -15.64 7.08
CA VAL A 135 -10.34 -15.04 6.02
C VAL A 135 -9.92 -15.57 4.66
N VAL A 136 -10.90 -15.84 3.80
CA VAL A 136 -10.70 -16.26 2.41
C VAL A 136 -11.15 -15.13 1.49
N THR A 137 -10.36 -14.81 0.48
CA THR A 137 -10.58 -13.63 -0.37
C THR A 137 -10.83 -13.97 -1.84
N PRO A 138 -11.83 -14.79 -2.22
CA PRO A 138 -12.07 -15.15 -3.62
C PRO A 138 -12.66 -13.97 -4.41
N ASN A 139 -12.37 -13.91 -5.70
CA ASN A 139 -13.21 -13.17 -6.65
C ASN A 139 -14.46 -13.98 -7.03
N LEU A 140 -15.38 -13.38 -7.79
CA LEU A 140 -16.63 -14.06 -8.19
C LEU A 140 -16.40 -15.39 -8.93
N PRO A 141 -15.55 -15.47 -9.99
CA PRO A 141 -15.19 -16.76 -10.61
C PRO A 141 -14.57 -17.78 -9.64
N GLU A 142 -13.64 -17.36 -8.78
CA GLU A 142 -13.00 -18.24 -7.79
C GLU A 142 -14.03 -18.78 -6.79
N LEU A 143 -14.98 -17.95 -6.36
CA LEU A 143 -16.05 -18.35 -5.44
C LEU A 143 -16.96 -19.42 -6.04
N GLU A 144 -17.30 -19.29 -7.33
CA GLU A 144 -18.09 -20.31 -8.04
C GLU A 144 -17.36 -21.66 -8.05
N VAL A 145 -16.04 -21.65 -8.34
CA VAL A 145 -15.21 -22.87 -8.32
C VAL A 145 -15.09 -23.47 -6.92
N LEU A 146 -15.11 -22.65 -5.87
CA LEU A 146 -15.14 -23.10 -4.47
C LEU A 146 -16.51 -23.63 -4.01
N GLY A 147 -17.55 -23.56 -4.85
CA GLY A 147 -18.90 -24.06 -4.54
C GLY A 147 -19.84 -23.02 -3.92
N GLY A 148 -19.48 -21.73 -3.96
CA GLY A 148 -20.33 -20.63 -3.50
C GLY A 148 -20.15 -20.23 -2.03
N GLU A 149 -20.93 -19.24 -1.60
CA GLU A 149 -20.82 -18.62 -0.26
C GLU A 149 -20.98 -19.65 0.87
N GLU A 150 -22.03 -20.49 0.80
CA GLU A 150 -22.33 -21.50 1.83
C GLU A 150 -21.21 -22.54 1.96
N ALA A 151 -20.62 -22.97 0.85
CA ALA A 151 -19.55 -23.97 0.84
C ALA A 151 -18.30 -23.46 1.54
N VAL A 152 -17.92 -22.19 1.30
CA VAL A 152 -16.75 -21.58 1.97
C VAL A 152 -17.04 -21.30 3.44
N LEU A 153 -18.21 -20.74 3.77
CA LEU A 153 -18.58 -20.42 5.15
C LEU A 153 -18.76 -21.66 6.05
N ALA A 154 -19.02 -22.84 5.46
CA ALA A 154 -19.07 -24.11 6.18
C ALA A 154 -17.72 -24.50 6.82
N HIS A 155 -16.62 -23.90 6.38
CA HIS A 155 -15.29 -24.07 6.99
C HIS A 155 -15.04 -23.21 8.23
N GLY A 156 -15.99 -22.33 8.60
CA GLY A 156 -15.88 -21.49 9.80
C GLY A 156 -14.94 -20.29 9.67
N CYS A 157 -14.54 -19.94 8.45
CA CYS A 157 -13.72 -18.76 8.14
C CYS A 157 -14.60 -17.57 7.72
N SER A 158 -14.08 -16.35 7.86
CA SER A 158 -14.71 -15.17 7.24
C SER A 158 -14.50 -15.19 5.72
N LEU A 159 -15.48 -14.73 4.96
CA LEU A 159 -15.45 -14.71 3.50
C LEU A 159 -15.49 -13.27 2.97
N LEU A 160 -14.43 -12.82 2.32
CA LEU A 160 -14.37 -11.54 1.62
C LEU A 160 -14.53 -11.76 0.11
N ILE A 161 -15.72 -11.52 -0.42
CA ILE A 161 -16.03 -11.63 -1.84
C ILE A 161 -15.57 -10.36 -2.55
N LYS A 162 -14.62 -10.50 -3.49
CA LYS A 162 -14.09 -9.39 -4.29
C LYS A 162 -14.94 -9.15 -5.53
N GLY A 163 -15.52 -7.95 -5.65
CA GLY A 163 -16.43 -7.57 -6.74
C GLY A 163 -15.76 -7.07 -8.01
N GLY A 164 -14.44 -6.97 -8.07
CA GLY A 164 -13.73 -6.37 -9.21
C GLY A 164 -14.02 -6.99 -10.58
N HIS A 165 -14.50 -8.24 -10.62
CA HIS A 165 -14.89 -8.96 -11.84
C HIS A 165 -16.35 -8.77 -12.25
N ALA A 166 -17.19 -8.15 -11.42
CA ALA A 166 -18.55 -7.80 -11.79
C ALA A 166 -18.55 -6.74 -12.90
N GLU A 167 -19.62 -6.66 -13.69
CA GLU A 167 -19.84 -5.57 -14.64
C GLU A 167 -20.36 -4.30 -13.92
N GLY A 168 -20.25 -3.15 -14.59
CA GLY A 168 -20.81 -1.88 -14.12
C GLY A 168 -19.78 -0.91 -13.53
N GLU A 169 -20.26 0.31 -13.24
CA GLU A 169 -19.44 1.44 -12.79
C GLU A 169 -19.07 1.37 -11.30
N THR A 170 -19.74 0.53 -10.52
CA THR A 170 -19.49 0.34 -9.09
C THR A 170 -18.87 -1.03 -8.83
N VAL A 171 -17.81 -1.06 -8.03
CA VAL A 171 -17.21 -2.29 -7.50
C VAL A 171 -17.70 -2.48 -6.07
N THR A 172 -18.28 -3.65 -5.78
CA THR A 172 -18.83 -3.99 -4.47
C THR A 172 -18.09 -5.18 -3.87
N ASP A 173 -17.43 -4.96 -2.74
CA ASP A 173 -16.82 -6.04 -1.94
C ASP A 173 -17.68 -6.31 -0.71
N ARG A 174 -17.86 -7.59 -0.37
CA ARG A 174 -18.75 -8.03 0.72
C ARG A 174 -17.99 -8.93 1.69
N LEU A 175 -18.09 -8.65 2.98
CA LEU A 175 -17.58 -9.51 4.05
C LEU A 175 -18.74 -10.27 4.68
N LEU A 176 -18.61 -11.59 4.72
CA LEU A 176 -19.55 -12.49 5.36
C LEU A 176 -18.89 -13.27 6.48
N GLU A 177 -19.64 -13.57 7.54
CA GLU A 177 -19.21 -14.42 8.65
C GLU A 177 -20.20 -15.57 8.90
N THR A 178 -19.65 -16.71 9.34
CA THR A 178 -20.42 -17.92 9.61
C THR A 178 -21.44 -17.67 10.71
N GLY A 179 -22.73 -17.82 10.39
CA GLY A 179 -23.84 -17.64 11.33
C GLY A 179 -24.39 -16.20 11.43
N GLU A 180 -23.68 -15.20 10.89
CA GLU A 180 -24.12 -13.80 10.89
C GLU A 180 -24.52 -13.30 9.49
N GLY A 181 -24.00 -13.92 8.42
CA GLY A 181 -24.25 -13.49 7.05
C GLY A 181 -23.37 -12.31 6.67
N GLU A 182 -23.89 -11.35 5.90
CA GLU A 182 -23.13 -10.16 5.49
C GLU A 182 -22.99 -9.16 6.64
N VAL A 183 -21.77 -8.97 7.11
CA VAL A 183 -21.44 -8.08 8.24
C VAL A 183 -20.88 -6.74 7.79
N ALA A 184 -20.28 -6.68 6.59
CA ALA A 184 -19.79 -5.42 6.01
C ALA A 184 -19.84 -5.42 4.48
N ARG A 185 -19.99 -4.22 3.93
CA ARG A 185 -20.04 -3.96 2.49
C ARG A 185 -19.28 -2.68 2.18
N TRP A 186 -18.49 -2.72 1.11
CA TRP A 186 -17.84 -1.52 0.60
C TRP A 186 -18.12 -1.35 -0.89
N GLU A 187 -18.50 -0.13 -1.27
CA GLU A 187 -18.79 0.26 -2.64
C GLU A 187 -17.91 1.42 -3.04
N ALA A 188 -17.40 1.38 -4.27
CA ALA A 188 -16.63 2.48 -4.81
C ALA A 188 -16.69 2.49 -6.34
N PRO A 189 -16.47 3.67 -6.98
CA PRO A 189 -16.35 3.74 -8.44
C PRO A 189 -15.22 2.85 -8.94
N ARG A 190 -15.47 2.19 -10.06
CA ARG A 190 -14.48 1.45 -10.84
C ARG A 190 -13.42 2.44 -11.34
N ILE A 191 -12.16 2.06 -11.20
CA ILE A 191 -11.04 2.82 -11.73
C ILE A 191 -10.76 2.28 -13.13
N ASP A 192 -10.89 3.12 -14.15
CA ASP A 192 -10.57 2.77 -15.53
C ASP A 192 -9.04 2.79 -15.72
N THR A 193 -8.44 1.60 -15.62
CA THR A 193 -7.00 1.41 -15.84
C THR A 193 -6.71 0.00 -16.35
N PRO A 194 -5.83 -0.16 -17.35
CA PRO A 194 -5.37 -1.49 -17.76
C PRO A 194 -4.37 -2.10 -16.77
N HIS A 195 -3.84 -1.31 -15.83
CA HIS A 195 -2.76 -1.69 -14.92
C HIS A 195 -3.30 -2.25 -13.59
N SER A 196 -3.95 -3.41 -13.68
CA SER A 196 -4.61 -4.09 -12.56
C SER A 196 -3.91 -5.39 -12.12
N HIS A 197 -2.72 -5.66 -12.66
CA HIS A 197 -1.96 -6.88 -12.34
C HIS A 197 -1.54 -6.87 -10.87
N GLY A 198 -1.88 -7.96 -10.16
CA GLY A 198 -1.57 -8.13 -8.73
C GLY A 198 -2.54 -7.48 -7.74
N THR A 199 -3.71 -7.02 -8.17
CA THR A 199 -4.78 -6.49 -7.30
C THR A 199 -5.13 -7.44 -6.15
N GLY A 200 -5.44 -8.71 -6.45
CA GLY A 200 -5.78 -9.73 -5.45
C GLY A 200 -4.67 -10.00 -4.44
N CYS A 201 -3.45 -10.23 -4.93
CA CYS A 201 -2.28 -10.47 -4.08
C CYS A 201 -2.00 -9.29 -3.14
N THR A 202 -2.08 -8.07 -3.66
CA THR A 202 -1.89 -6.83 -2.89
C THR A 202 -2.95 -6.69 -1.80
N LEU A 203 -4.23 -6.94 -2.13
CA LEU A 203 -5.33 -6.86 -1.15
C LEU A 203 -5.12 -7.86 0.00
N ALA A 204 -4.88 -9.13 -0.33
CA ALA A 204 -4.71 -10.19 0.66
C ALA A 204 -3.50 -9.94 1.57
N SER A 205 -2.38 -9.48 1.00
CA SER A 205 -1.17 -9.15 1.76
C SER A 205 -1.36 -7.92 2.65
N ALA A 206 -2.13 -6.92 2.20
CA ALA A 206 -2.47 -5.76 3.01
C ALA A 206 -3.40 -6.13 4.19
N ILE A 207 -4.36 -7.03 3.98
CA ILE A 207 -5.20 -7.59 5.06
C ILE A 207 -4.33 -8.34 6.07
N ALA A 208 -3.48 -9.25 5.61
CA ALA A 208 -2.59 -10.02 6.47
C ALA A 208 -1.68 -9.12 7.32
N THR A 209 -1.20 -8.01 6.73
CA THR A 209 -0.42 -7.01 7.45
C THR A 209 -1.24 -6.30 8.54
N GLY A 210 -2.51 -5.98 8.29
CA GLY A 210 -3.40 -5.41 9.32
C GLY A 210 -3.67 -6.37 10.47
N LEU A 211 -3.95 -7.62 10.17
CA LEU A 211 -4.17 -8.65 11.19
C LEU A 211 -2.89 -8.89 12.02
N ALA A 212 -1.72 -8.95 11.38
CA ALA A 212 -0.44 -9.04 12.08
C ALA A 212 -0.12 -7.83 12.97
N GLN A 213 -0.70 -6.66 12.67
CA GLN A 213 -0.60 -5.45 13.49
C GLN A 213 -1.68 -5.40 14.60
N GLY A 214 -2.51 -6.43 14.73
CA GLY A 214 -3.57 -6.52 15.74
C GLY A 214 -4.84 -5.74 15.39
N MET A 215 -5.04 -5.37 14.13
CA MET A 215 -6.29 -4.73 13.70
C MET A 215 -7.45 -5.74 13.69
N PRO A 216 -8.68 -5.32 14.03
CA PRO A 216 -9.87 -6.10 13.72
C PRO A 216 -10.01 -6.29 12.20
N LEU A 217 -10.67 -7.39 11.79
CA LEU A 217 -10.74 -7.82 10.39
C LEU A 217 -11.36 -6.77 9.46
N GLU A 218 -12.52 -6.23 9.79
CA GLU A 218 -13.22 -5.23 8.95
C GLU A 218 -12.36 -3.96 8.72
N PRO A 219 -11.79 -3.30 9.76
CA PRO A 219 -10.81 -2.22 9.57
C PRO A 219 -9.58 -2.61 8.74
N ALA A 220 -9.06 -3.84 8.90
CA ALA A 220 -7.93 -4.33 8.11
C ALA A 220 -8.28 -4.43 6.62
N ILE A 221 -9.50 -4.90 6.31
CA ILE A 221 -10.05 -4.96 4.95
C ILE A 221 -10.25 -3.55 4.38
N ALA A 222 -10.90 -2.64 5.12
CA ALA A 222 -11.12 -1.26 4.67
C ALA A 222 -9.80 -0.58 4.28
N ARG A 223 -8.78 -0.68 5.15
CA ARG A 223 -7.43 -0.19 4.86
C ARG A 223 -6.80 -0.85 3.63
N ALA A 224 -6.91 -2.16 3.49
CA ALA A 224 -6.36 -2.89 2.36
C ALA A 224 -7.01 -2.47 1.03
N ARG A 225 -8.31 -2.19 1.04
CA ARG A 225 -9.03 -1.67 -0.13
C ARG A 225 -8.54 -0.29 -0.52
N ASP A 226 -8.38 0.62 0.44
CA ASP A 226 -7.84 1.95 0.16
C ASP A 226 -6.42 1.88 -0.42
N PHE A 227 -5.57 1.01 0.13
CA PHE A 227 -4.23 0.77 -0.39
C PHE A 227 -4.24 0.31 -1.86
N VAL A 228 -5.10 -0.66 -2.20
CA VAL A 228 -5.24 -1.14 -3.58
C VAL A 228 -5.78 -0.05 -4.50
N ARG A 229 -6.79 0.72 -4.07
CA ARG A 229 -7.38 1.80 -4.87
C ARG A 229 -6.35 2.89 -5.18
N LEU A 230 -5.59 3.33 -4.19
CA LEU A 230 -4.50 4.29 -4.41
C LEU A 230 -3.42 3.71 -5.33
N SER A 231 -3.07 2.42 -5.14
CA SER A 231 -2.12 1.74 -6.02
C SER A 231 -2.60 1.71 -7.48
N LEU A 232 -3.91 1.54 -7.73
CA LEU A 232 -4.48 1.55 -9.08
C LEU A 232 -4.44 2.93 -9.72
N LEU A 233 -4.72 3.98 -8.94
CA LEU A 233 -4.67 5.37 -9.41
C LEU A 233 -3.23 5.79 -9.75
N ASP A 234 -2.26 5.35 -8.96
CA ASP A 234 -0.84 5.67 -9.14
C ASP A 234 -0.09 4.66 -10.01
N ALA A 235 -0.80 3.88 -10.84
CA ALA A 235 -0.17 2.86 -11.66
C ALA A 235 0.86 3.47 -12.63
N PRO A 236 2.10 2.94 -12.69
CA PRO A 236 3.23 3.58 -13.40
C PRO A 236 3.20 3.46 -14.92
N GLY A 237 2.19 2.82 -15.53
CA GLY A 237 2.13 2.70 -16.98
C GLY A 237 3.13 1.71 -17.59
N LEU A 238 3.58 0.70 -16.85
CA LEU A 238 4.66 -0.20 -17.30
C LEU A 238 4.15 -1.41 -18.10
N GLY A 239 4.91 -1.77 -19.14
CA GLY A 239 4.66 -2.93 -20.01
C GLY A 239 3.66 -2.64 -21.14
N GLN A 240 3.31 -3.70 -21.88
CA GLN A 240 2.45 -3.62 -23.08
C GLN A 240 1.07 -4.29 -22.92
N GLY A 241 0.81 -4.88 -21.75
CA GLY A 241 -0.47 -5.52 -21.42
C GLY A 241 -0.97 -5.06 -20.06
N HIS A 242 -1.39 -5.99 -19.21
CA HIS A 242 -1.81 -5.67 -17.84
C HIS A 242 -0.58 -5.36 -16.98
N GLY A 243 -0.31 -4.07 -16.80
CA GLY A 243 0.83 -3.59 -16.02
C GLY A 243 0.62 -3.70 -14.51
N PRO A 244 1.71 -3.57 -13.73
CA PRO A 244 1.64 -3.53 -12.28
C PRO A 244 0.94 -2.26 -11.78
N MET A 245 0.38 -2.33 -10.57
CA MET A 245 -0.09 -1.15 -9.83
C MET A 245 1.09 -0.33 -9.26
N GLY A 246 0.78 0.82 -8.67
CA GLY A 246 1.72 1.75 -8.03
C GLY A 246 1.89 1.56 -6.53
N GLN A 247 2.10 0.33 -6.02
CA GLN A 247 2.18 0.10 -4.56
C GLN A 247 3.21 1.01 -3.86
N GLN A 248 4.35 1.26 -4.50
CA GLN A 248 5.43 2.09 -3.99
C GLN A 248 5.08 3.59 -3.86
N PHE A 249 4.04 4.04 -4.57
CA PHE A 249 3.60 5.43 -4.58
C PHE A 249 2.50 5.71 -3.56
N VAL A 250 1.85 4.67 -3.03
CA VAL A 250 0.80 4.84 -2.03
C VAL A 250 1.32 5.64 -0.84
N ARG A 251 0.65 6.76 -0.57
CA ARG A 251 0.78 7.56 0.65
C ARG A 251 -0.61 7.62 1.25
N ASN A 252 -0.82 6.91 2.35
CA ASN A 252 -2.08 6.97 3.07
C ASN A 252 -1.78 7.09 4.55
N ASP A 253 -1.87 8.33 5.05
CA ASP A 253 -1.68 8.65 6.46
C ASP A 253 -2.96 8.40 7.28
N GLY A 254 -4.08 8.05 6.64
CA GLY A 254 -5.29 7.55 7.30
C GLY A 254 -5.14 6.12 7.85
N LEU A 255 -3.97 5.51 7.69
CA LEU A 255 -3.70 4.11 8.05
C LEU A 255 -3.17 3.92 9.48
N PHE A 256 -3.07 5.00 10.24
CA PHE A 256 -2.64 5.00 11.64
C PHE A 256 -3.85 5.14 12.58
N THR A 257 -3.80 4.48 13.73
CA THR A 257 -4.87 4.54 14.74
C THR A 257 -4.81 5.79 15.62
N GLY A 258 -3.70 6.55 15.56
CA GLY A 258 -3.52 7.81 16.27
C GLY A 258 -3.41 9.02 15.32
N PRO A 259 -3.22 10.24 15.85
CA PRO A 259 -3.02 11.42 15.03
C PRO A 259 -1.85 11.23 14.07
N ALA A 260 -2.13 11.32 12.77
CA ALA A 260 -1.13 11.29 11.72
C ALA A 260 -1.07 12.67 11.06
N LEU A 261 0.12 13.27 11.04
CA LEU A 261 0.34 14.49 10.27
C LEU A 261 0.33 14.13 8.79
N ASN A 262 -0.74 14.53 8.10
CA ASN A 262 -0.96 14.21 6.68
C ASN A 262 -0.94 15.45 5.78
N GLN A 263 -1.27 16.61 6.35
CA GLN A 263 -1.50 17.83 5.59
C GLN A 263 -1.16 19.04 6.48
N ILE A 264 -0.47 20.01 5.89
CA ILE A 264 -0.32 21.35 6.46
C ILE A 264 -1.02 22.32 5.51
N THR A 265 -1.90 23.17 6.05
CA THR A 265 -2.49 24.30 5.33
C THR A 265 -1.87 25.58 5.84
N LEU A 266 -1.22 26.33 4.95
CA LEU A 266 -0.67 27.64 5.25
C LEU A 266 -1.72 28.71 4.95
N PRO A 267 -1.87 29.73 5.82
CA PRO A 267 -2.76 30.85 5.53
C PRO A 267 -2.24 31.62 4.31
N ALA A 268 -3.14 32.03 3.42
CA ALA A 268 -2.83 32.90 2.29
C ALA A 268 -3.65 34.19 2.38
N SER A 269 -3.09 35.30 1.93
CA SER A 269 -3.78 36.59 1.81
C SER A 269 -4.28 36.86 0.39
N ASP A 270 -3.55 36.38 -0.62
CA ASP A 270 -3.90 36.48 -2.03
C ASP A 270 -3.72 35.11 -2.68
N TYR A 271 -4.81 34.56 -3.22
CA TYR A 271 -4.83 33.24 -3.85
C TYR A 271 -3.85 33.15 -5.03
N ALA A 272 -3.97 34.07 -6.00
CA ALA A 272 -3.23 33.99 -7.26
C ALA A 272 -1.72 34.18 -7.03
N VAL A 273 -1.35 35.13 -6.17
CA VAL A 273 0.05 35.40 -5.82
C VAL A 273 0.66 34.21 -5.07
N SER A 274 -0.08 33.62 -4.12
CA SER A 274 0.38 32.46 -3.37
C SER A 274 0.54 31.23 -4.27
N VAL A 275 -0.43 30.96 -5.16
CA VAL A 275 -0.34 29.86 -6.13
C VAL A 275 0.89 30.01 -7.04
N ALA A 276 1.12 31.21 -7.57
CA ALA A 276 2.28 31.48 -8.41
C ALA A 276 3.60 31.25 -7.64
N PHE A 277 3.67 31.70 -6.39
CA PHE A 277 4.83 31.52 -5.53
C PHE A 277 5.15 30.03 -5.27
N TYR A 278 4.18 29.23 -4.83
CA TYR A 278 4.42 27.81 -4.54
C TYR A 278 4.76 27.00 -5.81
N LYS A 279 4.19 27.35 -6.98
CA LYS A 279 4.63 26.80 -8.26
C LYS A 279 6.08 27.16 -8.59
N GLN A 280 6.48 28.42 -8.35
CA GLN A 280 7.86 28.88 -8.58
C GLN A 280 8.87 28.15 -7.67
N MET A 281 8.46 27.77 -6.46
CA MET A 281 9.25 26.96 -5.53
C MET A 281 9.41 25.49 -5.98
N GLY A 282 8.74 25.09 -7.05
CA GLY A 282 8.85 23.77 -7.67
C GLY A 282 7.80 22.76 -7.19
N LEU A 283 6.72 23.21 -6.53
CA LEU A 283 5.62 22.34 -6.14
C LEU A 283 4.58 22.26 -7.28
N THR A 284 4.01 21.07 -7.48
CA THR A 284 2.99 20.81 -8.51
C THR A 284 1.61 21.07 -7.93
N GLN A 285 0.81 21.95 -8.52
CA GLN A 285 -0.58 22.15 -8.08
C GLN A 285 -1.44 20.96 -8.51
N ILE A 286 -2.07 20.29 -7.53
CA ILE A 286 -2.92 19.10 -7.74
C ILE A 286 -4.40 19.35 -7.41
N VAL A 287 -4.71 20.43 -6.68
CA VAL A 287 -6.08 20.91 -6.47
C VAL A 287 -6.11 22.42 -6.74
N ASP A 288 -7.04 22.85 -7.58
CA ASP A 288 -7.29 24.24 -7.95
C ASP A 288 -8.74 24.59 -7.61
N SER A 289 -8.94 25.40 -6.56
CA SER A 289 -10.27 25.79 -6.09
C SER A 289 -10.29 27.29 -5.73
N PRO A 290 -10.14 28.18 -6.74
CA PRO A 290 -10.07 29.62 -6.52
C PRO A 290 -11.32 30.19 -5.85
N ASP A 291 -12.50 29.66 -6.17
CA ASP A 291 -13.78 30.12 -5.61
C ASP A 291 -13.88 29.88 -4.09
N ASN A 292 -13.12 28.91 -3.56
CA ASN A 292 -13.02 28.64 -2.13
C ASN A 292 -11.69 29.14 -1.54
N GLY A 293 -10.91 29.93 -2.29
CA GLY A 293 -9.60 30.39 -1.85
C GLY A 293 -8.60 29.27 -1.52
N TYR A 294 -8.80 28.05 -2.04
CA TYR A 294 -8.06 26.85 -1.65
C TYR A 294 -7.26 26.25 -2.80
N ALA A 295 -5.97 25.98 -2.55
CA ALA A 295 -5.15 25.20 -3.47
C ALA A 295 -4.33 24.16 -2.70
N ARG A 296 -4.12 23.00 -3.33
CA ARG A 296 -3.20 21.96 -2.82
C ARG A 296 -2.10 21.71 -3.82
N PHE A 297 -0.89 21.59 -3.30
CA PHE A 297 0.31 21.30 -4.03
C PHE A 297 0.93 20.00 -3.53
N GLU A 298 1.66 19.34 -4.43
CA GLU A 298 2.45 18.16 -4.17
C GLU A 298 3.93 18.52 -4.34
N ALA A 299 4.76 18.16 -3.35
CA ALA A 299 6.21 18.27 -3.45
C ALA A 299 6.78 17.07 -4.21
N ALA A 300 8.05 17.14 -4.64
CA ALA A 300 8.69 16.07 -5.43
C ALA A 300 8.75 14.70 -4.74
N ASN A 301 8.55 14.64 -3.42
CA ASN A 301 8.48 13.40 -2.63
C ASN A 301 7.04 12.86 -2.43
N GLY A 302 6.03 13.50 -3.04
CA GLY A 302 4.62 13.14 -2.95
C GLY A 302 3.88 13.69 -1.71
N VAL A 303 4.55 14.45 -0.84
CA VAL A 303 3.90 15.06 0.34
C VAL A 303 3.13 16.30 -0.10
N THR A 304 1.93 16.49 0.46
CA THR A 304 1.07 17.61 0.10
C THR A 304 1.16 18.79 1.07
N LEU A 305 1.05 20.00 0.51
CA LEU A 305 0.96 21.27 1.20
C LEU A 305 -0.22 22.04 0.60
N SER A 306 -1.03 22.70 1.41
CA SER A 306 -2.12 23.54 0.89
C SER A 306 -1.99 24.97 1.35
N ILE A 307 -2.64 25.86 0.62
CA ILE A 307 -2.90 27.22 1.03
C ILE A 307 -4.41 27.43 1.14
N HIS A 308 -4.83 28.32 2.02
CA HIS A 308 -6.23 28.73 2.13
C HIS A 308 -6.32 30.22 2.44
N VAL A 309 -7.10 30.95 1.64
CA VAL A 309 -7.50 32.33 1.92
C VAL A 309 -8.74 32.29 2.78
N ASP A 310 -8.60 32.61 4.06
CA ASP A 310 -9.71 32.64 5.01
C ASP A 310 -10.24 34.06 5.16
N GLU A 311 -11.35 34.38 4.48
CA GLU A 311 -12.00 35.70 4.52
C GLU A 311 -12.59 36.03 5.91
N SER A 312 -12.77 35.04 6.80
CA SER A 312 -13.29 35.26 8.15
C SER A 312 -12.24 35.80 9.12
N VAL A 313 -10.96 35.66 8.75
CA VAL A 313 -9.80 36.14 9.50
C VAL A 313 -9.34 37.43 8.81
N GLY A 314 -9.86 38.59 9.26
CA GLY A 314 -9.62 39.88 8.60
C GLY A 314 -8.14 40.19 8.31
N ASP A 315 -7.90 41.16 7.40
CA ASP A 315 -6.64 41.53 6.70
C ASP A 315 -5.29 41.48 7.47
N GLY A 316 -5.28 41.33 8.79
CA GLY A 316 -4.08 41.35 9.65
C GLY A 316 -3.58 40.00 10.19
N ALA A 317 -4.16 38.86 9.81
CA ALA A 317 -3.80 37.55 10.42
C ALA A 317 -3.36 36.45 9.43
N ALA A 318 -3.08 36.79 8.17
CA ALA A 318 -2.35 35.88 7.28
C ALA A 318 -0.86 35.89 7.67
N GLY A 319 -0.29 34.72 7.99
CA GLY A 319 1.14 34.53 8.21
C GLY A 319 1.53 33.95 9.59
N GLY A 320 2.83 33.77 9.81
CA GLY A 320 3.40 33.34 11.11
C GLY A 320 3.65 31.83 11.25
N ALA A 321 3.02 30.99 10.42
CA ALA A 321 3.36 29.58 10.33
C ALA A 321 4.82 29.40 9.88
N THR A 322 5.45 28.28 10.25
CA THR A 322 6.77 27.90 9.75
C THR A 322 6.70 26.51 9.13
N ALA A 323 6.97 26.40 7.84
CA ALA A 323 7.04 25.12 7.13
C ALA A 323 8.48 24.79 6.73
N TYR A 324 8.85 23.52 6.86
CA TYR A 324 10.18 23.01 6.53
C TYR A 324 10.09 22.14 5.28
N LEU A 325 10.91 22.43 4.29
CA LEU A 325 11.00 21.66 3.04
C LEU A 325 12.43 21.16 2.86
N GLU A 326 12.61 19.85 2.85
CA GLU A 326 13.94 19.25 2.72
C GLU A 326 14.38 19.21 1.26
N SER A 327 15.65 19.54 1.00
CA SER A 327 16.31 19.36 -0.29
C SER A 327 17.71 18.79 -0.08
N GLY A 328 17.99 17.65 -0.72
CA GLY A 328 19.35 17.08 -0.75
C GLY A 328 20.36 17.92 -1.55
N ALA A 329 19.89 18.95 -2.26
CA ALA A 329 20.69 19.87 -3.07
C ALA A 329 20.41 21.33 -2.69
N LEU A 330 20.34 21.63 -1.38
CA LEU A 330 19.89 22.91 -0.84
C LEU A 330 20.56 24.12 -1.51
N ASP A 331 21.89 24.20 -1.52
CA ASP A 331 22.63 25.35 -2.05
C ASP A 331 22.34 25.60 -3.54
N ALA A 332 22.28 24.53 -4.34
CA ALA A 332 21.96 24.63 -5.76
C ALA A 332 20.54 25.13 -5.98
N TRP A 333 19.60 24.66 -5.16
CA TRP A 333 18.19 25.03 -5.27
C TRP A 333 17.92 26.48 -4.82
N VAL A 334 18.58 26.92 -3.75
CA VAL A 334 18.54 28.32 -3.32
C VAL A 334 19.15 29.23 -4.37
N ALA A 335 20.31 28.88 -4.94
CA ALA A 335 20.90 29.65 -6.03
C ALA A 335 20.01 29.72 -7.27
N TYR A 336 19.32 28.61 -7.61
CA TYR A 336 18.37 28.55 -8.73
C TYR A 336 17.16 29.47 -8.52
N LEU A 337 16.59 29.48 -7.32
CA LEU A 337 15.43 30.30 -6.95
C LEU A 337 15.80 31.78 -6.85
N ALA A 338 16.95 32.11 -6.25
CA ALA A 338 17.45 33.47 -6.13
C ALA A 338 17.67 34.13 -7.50
N ARG A 339 18.22 33.40 -8.47
CA ARG A 339 18.36 33.87 -9.87
C ARG A 339 17.02 34.16 -10.56
N ARG A 340 15.93 33.60 -10.06
CA ARG A 340 14.55 33.82 -10.53
C ARG A 340 13.78 34.85 -9.71
N GLY A 341 14.47 35.59 -8.84
CA GLY A 341 13.89 36.70 -8.09
C GLY A 341 13.26 36.31 -6.75
N VAL A 342 13.36 35.05 -6.32
CA VAL A 342 12.95 34.65 -4.96
C VAL A 342 13.91 35.29 -3.96
N ARG A 343 13.36 36.00 -2.97
CA ARG A 343 14.15 36.64 -1.92
C ARG A 343 14.31 35.70 -0.73
N PHE A 344 15.51 35.64 -0.19
CA PHE A 344 15.84 34.86 1.00
C PHE A 344 16.19 35.80 2.15
N ASP A 345 15.62 35.53 3.31
CA ASP A 345 15.93 36.20 4.58
C ASP A 345 17.27 35.70 5.15
N GLN A 346 17.59 34.43 4.87
CA GLN A 346 18.84 33.77 5.23
C GLN A 346 19.29 32.85 4.09
N MET A 347 20.50 33.09 3.57
CA MET A 347 21.17 32.17 2.64
C MET A 347 21.63 30.88 3.36
N PRO A 348 21.88 29.76 2.65
CA PRO A 348 22.23 28.48 3.24
C PRO A 348 23.41 28.60 4.22
N ARG A 349 23.21 28.16 5.46
CA ARG A 349 24.26 28.04 6.48
C ARG A 349 23.98 26.86 7.40
N ASP A 350 25.03 26.41 8.08
CA ASP A 350 24.91 25.31 9.04
C ASP A 350 24.39 25.83 10.39
N GLU A 351 23.45 25.10 10.97
CA GLU A 351 22.82 25.40 12.25
C GLU A 351 23.33 24.46 13.35
N GLN A 352 23.25 24.91 14.61
CA GLN A 352 23.82 24.19 15.76
C GLN A 352 23.24 22.79 16.02
N TRP A 353 22.06 22.50 15.47
CA TRP A 353 21.41 21.17 15.53
C TRP A 353 21.76 20.27 14.33
N GLY A 354 22.81 20.64 13.56
CA GLY A 354 23.39 19.80 12.51
C GLY A 354 22.67 19.86 11.16
N TRP A 355 21.73 20.78 10.97
CA TRP A 355 21.05 20.98 9.69
C TRP A 355 21.67 22.16 8.95
N ARG A 356 21.65 22.09 7.62
CA ARG A 356 21.93 23.25 6.78
C ARG A 356 20.62 23.90 6.37
N GLU A 357 20.46 25.20 6.59
CA GLU A 357 19.18 25.91 6.43
C GLU A 357 19.30 27.21 5.61
N ALA A 358 18.33 27.42 4.73
CA ALA A 358 18.01 28.71 4.11
C ALA A 358 16.57 29.10 4.46
N ARG A 359 16.33 30.38 4.72
CA ARG A 359 15.02 30.87 5.18
C ARG A 359 14.50 31.95 4.24
N LEU A 360 13.21 31.92 4.00
CA LEU A 360 12.48 32.90 3.21
C LEU A 360 11.06 33.06 3.75
N THR A 361 10.41 34.14 3.33
CA THR A 361 9.02 34.44 3.69
C THR A 361 8.15 34.38 2.45
N ASP A 362 7.01 33.70 2.52
CA ASP A 362 6.05 33.64 1.41
C ASP A 362 5.24 34.96 1.30
N PRO A 363 4.43 35.14 0.23
CA PRO A 363 3.67 36.38 0.04
C PRO A 363 2.65 36.70 1.14
N ALA A 364 2.24 35.69 1.92
CA ALA A 364 1.29 35.82 3.01
C ALA A 364 1.99 35.96 4.38
N GLY A 365 3.32 36.06 4.44
CA GLY A 365 4.06 36.22 5.69
C GLY A 365 4.35 34.92 6.44
N ASN A 366 4.16 33.75 5.80
CA ASN A 366 4.59 32.47 6.37
C ASN A 366 6.10 32.30 6.20
N ARG A 367 6.75 31.74 7.21
CA ARG A 367 8.18 31.40 7.15
C ARG A 367 8.35 30.05 6.48
N LEU A 368 9.20 30.00 5.47
CA LEU A 368 9.64 28.76 4.85
C LEU A 368 11.11 28.53 5.20
N CYS A 369 11.42 27.30 5.60
CA CYS A 369 12.78 26.85 5.83
C CYS A 369 13.10 25.76 4.81
N LEU A 370 13.95 26.07 3.84
CA LEU A 370 14.57 25.05 3.00
C LEU A 370 15.75 24.48 3.75
N TYR A 371 15.83 23.17 3.92
CA TYR A 371 16.89 22.57 4.73
C TYR A 371 17.46 21.29 4.13
N GLN A 372 18.65 20.90 4.61
CA GLN A 372 19.28 19.62 4.35
C GLN A 372 19.74 19.05 5.69
N ALA A 373 19.19 17.90 6.08
CA ALA A 373 19.49 17.27 7.37
C ALA A 373 20.11 15.88 7.24
N GLY A 374 19.84 15.15 6.14
CA GLY A 374 20.39 13.80 5.96
C GLY A 374 20.00 12.86 7.09
N GLU A 375 20.93 12.02 7.58
CA GLU A 375 20.63 11.08 8.67
C GLU A 375 20.28 11.79 9.99
N TYR A 376 20.79 13.00 10.24
CA TYR A 376 20.51 13.80 11.44
C TYR A 376 19.03 14.19 11.53
N ARG A 377 18.26 14.06 10.44
CA ARG A 377 16.82 14.26 10.46
C ARG A 377 16.09 13.27 11.37
N ARG A 378 16.60 12.03 11.43
CA ARG A 378 15.97 10.90 12.16
C ARG A 378 16.88 10.30 13.23
N TYR A 379 18.19 10.38 13.05
CA TYR A 379 19.22 9.77 13.90
C TYR A 379 20.29 10.76 14.36
N PRO A 380 19.92 11.90 14.99
CA PRO A 380 20.92 12.78 15.57
C PRO A 380 21.58 12.13 16.81
N PRO A 381 22.80 12.57 17.22
CA PRO A 381 23.48 12.05 18.41
C PRO A 381 22.69 12.14 19.73
N TRP A 382 21.67 13.00 19.79
CA TRP A 382 20.79 13.22 20.95
C TRP A 382 19.40 12.59 20.79
N ARG A 383 19.23 11.61 19.90
CA ARG A 383 17.96 10.86 19.77
C ARG A 383 17.67 10.08 21.07
N VAL A 384 16.45 10.24 21.60
CA VAL A 384 15.96 9.54 22.81
C VAL A 384 15.56 8.10 22.49
#